data_AF-A0A3D0HLM6-F1
#
_entry.id   AF-A0A3D0HLM6-F1
#
_cell.length_a   1.000
_cell.length_b   1.000
_cell.length_c   1.000
_cell.angle_alpha   90.00
_cell.angle_beta   90.00
_cell.angle_gamma   90.00
#
_symmetry.space_group_name_H-M   'P 1'
#
loop_
_entity.id
_entity.type
_entity.pdbx_description
1 polymer ?
#
loop_
_entity_poly.entity_id
_entity_poly.type
_entity_poly.pdbx_seq_one_letter_code
_entity_poly.pdbx_strand_id
1 'polypeptide(L)'
;MRVKKMAVLALCSALLLSTGVQVSAKDYYQKSYGSPKNGFGPKTAAYEKTGVIEYLELAEKDVGEIKAKSVTAVKDFNLDGKKEKFELCIKPTNDATKAIIKINGKTVATKNTSAIQWGVTSYKLGTKTIVVLYWGGLDSSTSIVAYEWKDNKLKKFSEYDYGMEICYGVMKDQKSKKQVFFIQHNEQLSNHYGEKWPKNVLKKYKKYAKKKTTSVTRIVYERYQCKGNKLEKGQTDNYYYVSDVYN
;
A
#
# COMPACT_ATOMS: atom_id res chain seq x y z
N MET A 1 29.48 -12.68 47.77
CA MET A 1 28.53 -13.51 46.99
C MET A 1 27.35 -12.65 46.51
N ARG A 2 27.47 -11.96 45.35
CA ARG A 2 26.40 -11.11 44.78
C ARG A 2 26.51 -11.05 43.25
N VAL A 3 26.08 -12.10 42.55
CA VAL A 3 25.99 -12.08 41.06
C VAL A 3 24.67 -12.69 40.54
N LYS A 4 23.75 -13.12 41.40
CA LYS A 4 22.57 -13.91 40.95
C LYS A 4 21.33 -13.12 40.51
N LYS A 5 21.37 -11.78 40.41
CA LYS A 5 20.16 -10.97 40.12
C LYS A 5 20.10 -10.28 38.74
N MET A 6 21.16 -10.31 37.92
CA MET A 6 21.14 -9.65 36.61
C MET A 6 20.71 -10.53 35.43
N ALA A 7 20.73 -11.86 35.57
CA ALA A 7 20.37 -12.76 34.46
C ALA A 7 18.86 -12.81 34.15
N VAL A 8 18.00 -12.43 35.10
CA VAL A 8 16.53 -12.54 34.94
C VAL A 8 15.94 -11.35 34.14
N LEU A 9 16.54 -10.16 34.21
CA LEU A 9 16.07 -9.00 33.45
C LEU A 9 16.43 -9.06 31.96
N ALA A 10 17.53 -9.73 31.59
CA ALA A 10 17.91 -9.90 30.18
C ALA A 10 16.99 -10.90 29.44
N LEU A 11 16.42 -11.88 30.15
CA LEU A 11 15.56 -12.90 29.55
C LEU A 11 14.17 -12.33 29.16
N CYS A 12 13.62 -11.41 29.93
CA CYS A 12 12.36 -10.74 29.60
C CYS A 12 12.46 -9.80 28.39
N SER A 13 13.63 -9.20 28.16
CA SER A 13 13.90 -8.34 27.00
C SER A 13 14.01 -9.12 25.69
N ALA A 14 14.48 -10.37 25.74
CA ALA A 14 14.59 -11.25 24.57
C ALA A 14 13.23 -11.86 24.15
N LEU A 15 12.33 -12.12 25.11
CA LEU A 15 10.97 -12.63 24.85
C LEU A 15 10.04 -11.60 24.18
N LEU A 16 10.33 -10.30 24.32
CA LEU A 16 9.58 -9.22 23.65
C LEU A 16 10.00 -8.98 22.20
N LEU A 17 11.09 -9.61 21.73
CA LEU A 17 11.65 -9.39 20.38
C LEU A 17 11.23 -10.43 19.35
N SER A 18 10.49 -11.48 19.71
CA SER A 18 10.20 -12.59 18.79
C SER A 18 8.73 -12.81 18.44
N THR A 19 7.79 -11.99 18.89
CA THR A 19 6.45 -11.98 18.28
C THR A 19 6.51 -11.14 17.01
N GLY A 20 7.24 -11.64 15.99
CA GLY A 20 6.96 -11.27 14.63
C GLY A 20 5.46 -11.51 14.45
N VAL A 21 4.69 -10.44 14.24
CA VAL A 21 3.25 -10.53 14.02
C VAL A 21 3.08 -11.47 12.85
N GLN A 22 2.71 -12.73 13.12
CA GLN A 22 2.47 -13.72 12.10
C GLN A 22 1.16 -13.31 11.44
N VAL A 23 1.27 -12.40 10.47
CA VAL A 23 0.14 -12.01 9.62
C VAL A 23 -0.25 -13.28 8.88
N SER A 24 -1.39 -13.87 9.26
CA SER A 24 -1.90 -15.07 8.62
C SER A 24 -2.30 -14.73 7.19
N ALA A 25 -1.44 -15.08 6.24
CA ALA A 25 -1.75 -15.00 4.82
C ALA A 25 -2.72 -16.13 4.45
N LYS A 26 -3.82 -15.81 3.77
CA LYS A 26 -4.73 -16.82 3.20
C LYS A 26 -4.65 -16.80 1.69
N ASP A 27 -4.53 -17.99 1.09
CA ASP A 27 -4.42 -18.13 -0.35
C ASP A 27 -5.76 -18.57 -0.97
N TYR A 28 -6.17 -17.84 -2.01
CA TYR A 28 -7.36 -18.10 -2.80
C TYR A 28 -6.95 -18.35 -4.25
N TYR A 29 -7.65 -19.25 -4.93
CA TYR A 29 -7.24 -19.75 -6.24
C TYR A 29 -8.41 -19.75 -7.20
N GLN A 30 -8.21 -19.31 -8.44
CA GLN A 30 -9.26 -19.36 -9.46
C GLN A 30 -9.62 -20.81 -9.81
N LYS A 31 -10.92 -21.10 -9.99
CA LYS A 31 -11.35 -22.47 -10.30
C LYS A 31 -10.89 -22.95 -11.68
N SER A 32 -10.64 -22.06 -12.64
CA SER A 32 -10.28 -22.36 -14.02
C SER A 32 -9.12 -21.49 -14.53
N TYR A 33 -8.53 -21.91 -15.64
CA TYR A 33 -7.57 -21.14 -16.43
C TYR A 33 -8.25 -19.99 -17.19
N GLY A 34 -7.53 -18.90 -17.45
CA GLY A 34 -7.99 -17.75 -18.24
C GLY A 34 -8.03 -16.46 -17.41
N SER A 35 -8.72 -15.43 -17.93
CA SER A 35 -8.87 -14.17 -17.22
C SER A 35 -9.69 -14.34 -15.93
N PRO A 36 -9.45 -13.50 -14.91
CA PRO A 36 -10.34 -13.46 -13.76
C PRO A 36 -11.75 -13.16 -14.26
N LYS A 37 -12.74 -13.96 -13.85
CA LYS A 37 -14.14 -13.54 -14.03
C LYS A 37 -14.32 -12.23 -13.25
N ASN A 38 -15.08 -11.27 -13.80
CA ASN A 38 -15.43 -10.03 -13.07
C ASN A 38 -15.78 -10.38 -11.61
N GLY A 39 -15.05 -9.78 -10.67
CA GLY A 39 -15.20 -10.06 -9.23
C GLY A 39 -14.29 -11.17 -8.64
N PHE A 40 -13.27 -11.66 -9.37
CA PHE A 40 -12.24 -12.52 -8.78
C PHE A 40 -11.22 -11.68 -8.01
N GLY A 41 -11.38 -11.69 -6.70
CA GLY A 41 -10.67 -10.91 -5.71
C GLY A 41 -11.42 -11.07 -4.39
N PRO A 42 -11.10 -10.31 -3.33
CA PRO A 42 -11.97 -10.29 -2.17
C PRO A 42 -13.39 -9.91 -2.64
N LYS A 43 -14.44 -10.60 -2.14
CA LYS A 43 -15.88 -10.31 -2.40
C LYS A 43 -16.30 -8.87 -2.01
N THR A 44 -15.33 -8.00 -1.70
CA THR A 44 -15.43 -6.65 -1.15
C THR A 44 -15.51 -5.56 -2.21
N ALA A 45 -15.54 -5.89 -3.50
CA ALA A 45 -15.70 -4.92 -4.59
C ALA A 45 -17.17 -4.48 -4.82
N ALA A 46 -17.92 -4.21 -3.73
CA ALA A 46 -19.01 -3.25 -3.80
C ALA A 46 -18.43 -1.93 -3.28
N TYR A 47 -18.08 -1.07 -4.22
CA TYR A 47 -17.42 0.20 -4.03
C TYR A 47 -18.27 1.17 -3.19
N GLU A 48 -18.10 1.13 -1.88
CA GLU A 48 -18.14 2.36 -1.08
C GLU A 48 -16.70 2.64 -0.67
N LYS A 49 -15.93 3.30 -1.56
CA LYS A 49 -14.72 4.02 -1.14
C LYS A 49 -15.20 5.04 -0.11
N THR A 50 -15.18 4.70 1.17
CA THR A 50 -15.54 5.65 2.22
C THR A 50 -14.45 6.72 2.28
N GLY A 51 -14.76 7.83 1.62
CA GLY A 51 -14.18 9.17 1.76
C GLY A 51 -12.66 9.22 1.71
N VAL A 52 -12.11 9.47 0.52
CA VAL A 52 -10.96 10.39 0.47
C VAL A 52 -11.40 11.64 1.23
N ILE A 53 -10.70 11.97 2.33
CA ILE A 53 -10.97 13.22 3.06
C ILE A 53 -10.68 14.36 2.09
N GLU A 54 -9.46 14.38 1.57
CA GLU A 54 -8.97 15.36 0.62
C GLU A 54 -7.90 14.74 -0.28
N TYR A 55 -7.74 15.34 -1.46
CA TYR A 55 -6.66 15.01 -2.37
C TYR A 55 -6.00 16.26 -2.96
N LEU A 56 -4.72 16.13 -3.26
CA LEU A 56 -3.94 17.10 -4.02
C LEU A 56 -3.21 16.37 -5.12
N GLU A 57 -3.29 16.89 -6.33
CA GLU A 57 -2.72 16.25 -7.50
C GLU A 57 -2.01 17.25 -8.40
N LEU A 58 -0.91 16.81 -9.00
CA LEU A 58 -0.26 17.46 -10.13
C LEU A 58 -0.58 16.60 -11.34
N ALA A 59 -1.48 17.09 -12.19
CA ALA A 59 -1.95 16.36 -13.36
C ALA A 59 -0.83 16.21 -14.39
N GLU A 60 -0.92 15.19 -15.23
CA GLU A 60 0.08 14.87 -16.27
C GLU A 60 0.37 16.06 -17.22
N LYS A 61 -0.68 16.80 -17.62
CA LYS A 61 -0.56 18.02 -18.44
C LYS A 61 0.26 19.11 -17.74
N ASP A 62 0.20 19.14 -16.41
CA ASP A 62 0.93 20.07 -15.59
C ASP A 62 2.35 19.55 -15.32
N VAL A 63 2.82 18.46 -15.94
CA VAL A 63 4.14 17.85 -15.73
C VAL A 63 4.98 17.80 -17.01
N GLY A 64 4.44 18.20 -18.17
CA GLY A 64 5.12 18.17 -19.49
C GLY A 64 6.45 18.93 -19.63
N GLU A 65 6.92 19.61 -18.59
CA GLU A 65 8.26 20.16 -18.50
C GLU A 65 8.91 19.72 -17.18
N ILE A 66 10.16 19.24 -17.25
CA ILE A 66 11.02 18.86 -16.12
C ILE A 66 11.43 20.14 -15.34
N LYS A 67 10.47 20.71 -14.61
CA LYS A 67 10.65 21.87 -13.73
C LYS A 67 10.10 21.55 -12.36
N ALA A 68 10.57 22.28 -11.35
CA ALA A 68 9.99 22.18 -10.02
C ALA A 68 8.54 22.68 -10.06
N LYS A 69 7.62 21.90 -9.51
CA LYS A 69 6.18 22.21 -9.46
C LYS A 69 5.62 21.95 -8.08
N SER A 70 4.56 22.66 -7.73
CA SER A 70 3.91 22.47 -6.43
C SER A 70 2.43 22.73 -6.52
N VAL A 71 1.65 21.90 -5.83
CA VAL A 71 0.23 22.13 -5.56
C VAL A 71 0.05 22.33 -4.07
N THR A 72 -0.84 23.26 -3.69
CA THR A 72 -1.11 23.59 -2.30
C THR A 72 -2.60 23.77 -2.06
N ALA A 73 -3.08 23.38 -0.88
CA ALA A 73 -4.38 23.79 -0.39
C ALA A 73 -4.36 24.02 1.13
N VAL A 74 -5.33 24.81 1.61
CA VAL A 74 -5.57 25.06 3.03
C VAL A 74 -6.92 24.46 3.41
N LYS A 75 -6.90 23.28 4.02
CA LYS A 75 -8.10 22.48 4.34
C LYS A 75 -7.87 21.67 5.61
N ASP A 76 -8.92 21.04 6.14
CA ASP A 76 -8.81 20.09 7.24
C ASP A 76 -8.51 18.70 6.66
N PHE A 77 -7.22 18.39 6.49
CA PHE A 77 -6.79 17.15 5.84
C PHE A 77 -6.91 15.93 6.76
N ASN A 78 -7.10 16.14 8.06
CA ASN A 78 -7.04 15.11 9.08
C ASN A 78 -8.40 14.90 9.80
N LEU A 79 -9.39 15.74 9.54
CA LEU A 79 -10.70 15.81 10.20
C LEU A 79 -10.59 16.00 11.72
N ASP A 80 -9.84 17.01 12.16
CA ASP A 80 -9.79 17.47 13.57
C ASP A 80 -10.40 18.86 13.79
N GLY A 81 -10.95 19.47 12.74
CA GLY A 81 -11.54 20.81 12.75
C GLY A 81 -10.53 21.95 12.50
N LYS A 82 -9.23 21.65 12.38
CA LYS A 82 -8.19 22.65 12.08
C LYS A 82 -7.82 22.57 10.60
N LYS A 83 -7.58 23.73 10.00
CA LYS A 83 -7.10 23.81 8.63
C LYS A 83 -5.58 23.82 8.62
N GLU A 84 -4.96 22.95 7.82
CA GLU A 84 -3.54 22.97 7.53
C GLU A 84 -3.27 23.42 6.11
N LYS A 85 -2.15 24.12 5.92
CA LYS A 85 -1.58 24.33 4.59
C LYS A 85 -0.80 23.08 4.20
N PHE A 86 -1.35 22.30 3.29
CA PHE A 86 -0.70 21.12 2.74
C PHE A 86 -0.10 21.45 1.37
N GLU A 87 1.14 21.03 1.14
CA GLU A 87 1.86 21.25 -0.12
C GLU A 87 2.49 19.94 -0.59
N LEU A 88 2.27 19.60 -1.86
CA LEU A 88 3.05 18.60 -2.58
C LEU A 88 3.97 19.33 -3.55
N CYS A 89 5.29 19.19 -3.36
CA CYS A 89 6.29 19.74 -4.26
C CYS A 89 7.03 18.61 -4.99
N ILE A 90 7.16 18.76 -6.29
CA ILE A 90 7.89 17.85 -7.16
C ILE A 90 9.11 18.59 -7.69
N LYS A 91 10.30 18.02 -7.51
CA LYS A 91 11.57 18.60 -7.98
C LYS A 91 12.31 17.59 -8.84
N PRO A 92 12.73 17.96 -10.05
CA PRO A 92 13.63 17.11 -10.81
C PRO A 92 14.98 16.98 -10.10
N THR A 93 15.60 15.82 -10.25
CA THR A 93 16.97 15.50 -9.83
C THR A 93 17.68 14.80 -10.98
N ASN A 94 19.00 14.62 -10.91
CA ASN A 94 19.80 14.09 -12.02
C ASN A 94 19.24 12.78 -12.61
N ASP A 95 18.80 11.85 -11.75
CA ASP A 95 18.38 10.50 -12.17
C ASP A 95 16.92 10.16 -11.81
N ALA A 96 16.18 11.11 -11.22
CA ALA A 96 14.84 10.84 -10.68
C ALA A 96 14.02 12.12 -10.46
N THR A 97 12.78 11.94 -10.03
CA THR A 97 11.95 13.03 -9.54
C THR A 97 11.76 12.92 -8.03
N LYS A 98 12.02 13.99 -7.29
CA LYS A 98 11.86 14.04 -5.83
C LYS A 98 10.52 14.65 -5.45
N ALA A 99 9.66 13.86 -4.82
CA ALA A 99 8.42 14.32 -4.20
C ALA A 99 8.68 14.74 -2.74
N ILE A 100 8.15 15.89 -2.34
CA ILE A 100 8.29 16.49 -1.02
C ILE A 100 6.90 16.86 -0.52
N ILE A 101 6.53 16.38 0.66
CA ILE A 101 5.29 16.77 1.33
C ILE A 101 5.62 17.78 2.42
N LYS A 102 4.90 18.90 2.45
CA LYS A 102 4.96 19.88 3.54
C LYS A 102 3.59 20.10 4.18
N ILE A 103 3.62 20.29 5.50
CA ILE A 103 2.46 20.68 6.31
C ILE A 103 2.84 21.95 7.06
N ASN A 104 2.07 23.01 6.86
CA ASN A 104 2.32 24.34 7.43
C ASN A 104 3.76 24.83 7.18
N GLY A 105 4.23 24.67 5.93
CA GLY A 105 5.56 25.08 5.49
C GLY A 105 6.72 24.16 5.92
N LYS A 106 6.48 23.20 6.83
CA LYS A 106 7.51 22.25 7.28
C LYS A 106 7.51 21.00 6.42
N THR A 107 8.68 20.58 5.95
CA THR A 107 8.85 19.29 5.26
C THR A 107 8.59 18.14 6.23
N VAL A 108 7.66 17.25 5.87
CA VAL A 108 7.26 16.09 6.69
C VAL A 108 7.54 14.75 6.03
N ALA A 109 7.70 14.71 4.70
CA ALA A 109 8.13 13.53 3.97
C ALA A 109 8.88 13.91 2.69
N THR A 110 9.75 13.02 2.22
CA THR A 110 10.49 13.15 0.95
C THR A 110 10.74 11.76 0.37
N LYS A 111 10.51 11.59 -0.94
CA LYS A 111 10.68 10.31 -1.64
C LYS A 111 11.16 10.55 -3.07
N ASN A 112 12.10 9.75 -3.54
CA ASN A 112 12.44 9.67 -4.95
C ASN A 112 11.39 8.82 -5.66
N THR A 113 10.91 9.30 -6.79
CA THR A 113 9.76 8.79 -7.54
C THR A 113 10.08 8.79 -9.03
N SER A 114 9.29 8.03 -9.78
CA SER A 114 9.38 7.86 -11.23
C SER A 114 7.98 7.90 -11.82
N ALA A 115 7.57 9.03 -12.41
CA ALA A 115 6.28 9.15 -13.09
C ALA A 115 6.14 10.52 -13.75
N ILE A 116 4.99 10.71 -14.40
CA ILE A 116 4.48 11.97 -14.94
C ILE A 116 3.27 12.52 -14.16
N GLN A 117 2.78 11.81 -13.13
CA GLN A 117 1.64 12.22 -12.30
C GLN A 117 1.88 11.84 -10.85
N TRP A 118 1.63 12.78 -9.94
CA TRP A 118 1.75 12.58 -8.50
C TRP A 118 0.56 13.18 -7.77
N GLY A 119 0.17 12.53 -6.69
CA GLY A 119 -0.75 13.13 -5.76
C GLY A 119 -0.59 12.62 -4.34
N VAL A 120 -1.31 13.28 -3.45
CA VAL A 120 -1.43 12.91 -2.04
C VAL A 120 -2.90 12.84 -1.70
N THR A 121 -3.32 11.74 -1.09
CA THR A 121 -4.68 11.55 -0.56
C THR A 121 -4.62 11.33 0.94
N SER A 122 -5.63 11.80 1.67
CA SER A 122 -5.78 11.52 3.09
C SER A 122 -7.07 10.74 3.39
N TYR A 123 -6.99 9.88 4.40
CA TYR A 123 -8.07 8.99 4.82
C TYR A 123 -8.21 9.01 6.34
N LYS A 124 -9.44 8.88 6.84
CA LYS A 124 -9.71 8.67 8.26
C LYS A 124 -9.93 7.19 8.52
N LEU A 125 -9.20 6.64 9.48
CA LEU A 125 -9.41 5.28 9.98
C LEU A 125 -9.53 5.34 11.51
N GLY A 126 -10.76 5.35 12.03
CA GLY A 126 -10.99 5.55 13.46
C GLY A 126 -10.34 6.86 13.96
N THR A 127 -9.45 6.76 14.95
CA THR A 127 -8.72 7.91 15.51
C THR A 127 -7.46 8.30 14.73
N LYS A 128 -7.17 7.60 13.62
CA LYS A 128 -5.96 7.81 12.81
C LYS A 128 -6.26 8.48 11.49
N THR A 129 -5.28 9.23 11.03
CA THR A 129 -5.25 9.81 9.69
C THR A 129 -4.14 9.14 8.91
N ILE A 130 -4.48 8.60 7.75
CA ILE A 130 -3.54 7.96 6.83
C ILE A 130 -3.35 8.90 5.65
N VAL A 131 -2.09 9.12 5.27
CA VAL A 131 -1.71 9.91 4.10
C VAL A 131 -1.03 8.99 3.11
N VAL A 132 -1.45 9.03 1.84
CA VAL A 132 -0.85 8.22 0.78
C VAL A 132 -0.29 9.15 -0.28
N LEU A 133 1.02 9.11 -0.46
CA LEU A 133 1.69 9.65 -1.66
C LEU A 133 1.57 8.59 -2.76
N TYR A 134 1.09 8.96 -3.93
CA TYR A 134 0.98 8.06 -5.07
C TYR A 134 1.59 8.65 -6.34
N TRP A 135 1.99 7.78 -7.26
CA TRP A 135 2.33 8.13 -8.62
C TRP A 135 1.90 7.06 -9.63
N GLY A 136 1.69 7.46 -10.89
CA GLY A 136 1.12 6.61 -11.94
C GLY A 136 -0.41 6.65 -12.08
N GLY A 137 -1.07 7.67 -11.51
CA GLY A 137 -2.52 7.86 -11.58
C GLY A 137 -3.25 7.54 -10.27
N LEU A 138 -4.36 8.22 -10.01
CA LEU A 138 -5.14 8.04 -8.76
C LEU A 138 -5.92 6.72 -8.75
N ASP A 139 -6.52 6.33 -9.88
CA ASP A 139 -7.38 5.15 -9.97
C ASP A 139 -6.61 3.84 -10.15
N SER A 140 -5.35 3.93 -10.61
CA SER A 140 -4.47 2.80 -10.87
C SER A 140 -3.01 3.18 -10.61
N SER A 141 -2.69 3.57 -9.37
CA SER A 141 -1.32 3.99 -9.04
C SER A 141 -0.34 2.86 -9.31
N THR A 142 0.81 3.16 -9.90
CA THR A 142 1.88 2.18 -10.10
C THR A 142 2.76 2.06 -8.87
N SER A 143 2.70 3.05 -7.96
CA SER A 143 3.50 3.08 -6.74
C SER A 143 2.88 3.99 -5.69
N ILE A 144 3.10 3.65 -4.42
CA ILE A 144 2.61 4.42 -3.28
C ILE A 144 3.60 4.42 -2.10
N VAL A 145 3.50 5.45 -1.27
CA VAL A 145 4.00 5.43 0.11
C VAL A 145 2.87 5.82 1.06
N ALA A 146 2.56 4.95 2.01
CA ALA A 146 1.53 5.15 3.01
C ALA A 146 2.13 5.55 4.37
N TYR A 147 1.59 6.60 4.96
CA TYR A 147 2.03 7.22 6.19
C TYR A 147 0.89 7.30 7.22
N GLU A 148 1.21 7.10 8.50
CA GLU A 148 0.38 7.51 9.62
C GLU A 148 0.71 8.97 9.95
N TRP A 149 -0.29 9.87 9.94
CA TRP A 149 -0.12 11.24 10.41
C TRP A 149 -0.23 11.27 11.94
N LYS A 150 0.82 11.76 12.60
CA LYS A 150 0.83 12.02 14.04
C LYS A 150 1.63 13.29 14.36
N ASP A 151 1.05 14.21 15.13
CA ASP A 151 1.73 15.43 15.63
C ASP A 151 2.42 16.26 14.52
N ASN A 152 1.74 16.46 13.39
CA ASN A 152 2.29 17.11 12.18
C ASN A 152 3.52 16.41 11.58
N LYS A 153 3.70 15.11 11.84
CA LYS A 153 4.71 14.25 11.22
C LYS A 153 4.02 13.12 10.47
N LEU A 154 4.66 12.67 9.40
CA LEU A 154 4.23 11.51 8.64
C LEU A 154 5.17 10.34 8.94
N LYS A 155 4.65 9.29 9.58
CA LYS A 155 5.40 8.06 9.86
C LYS A 155 5.06 7.02 8.81
N LYS A 156 6.03 6.68 7.95
CA LYS A 156 5.87 5.63 6.94
C LYS A 156 5.55 4.29 7.61
N PHE A 157 4.54 3.58 7.09
CA PHE A 157 4.23 2.21 7.53
C PHE A 157 4.16 1.21 6.37
N SER A 158 3.99 1.67 5.13
CA SER A 158 4.02 0.80 3.96
C SER A 158 4.47 1.57 2.71
N GLU A 159 5.05 0.85 1.75
CA GLU A 159 5.64 1.37 0.53
C GLU A 159 5.66 0.27 -0.53
N TYR A 160 5.24 0.63 -1.73
CA TYR A 160 5.20 -0.27 -2.89
C TYR A 160 5.68 0.50 -4.10
N ASP A 161 6.72 -0.03 -4.74
CA ASP A 161 7.30 0.51 -5.96
C ASP A 161 7.00 -0.48 -7.11
N TYR A 162 6.60 0.04 -8.27
CA TYR A 162 6.43 -0.69 -9.54
C TYR A 162 5.46 -1.90 -9.52
N GLY A 163 4.20 -1.67 -9.15
CA GLY A 163 3.11 -2.63 -9.40
C GLY A 163 2.42 -2.39 -10.74
N MET A 164 1.89 -3.45 -11.37
CA MET A 164 0.99 -3.31 -12.53
C MET A 164 -0.24 -2.44 -12.21
N GLU A 165 -0.72 -2.52 -10.97
CA GLU A 165 -1.83 -1.73 -10.46
C GLU A 165 -1.80 -1.81 -8.92
N ILE A 166 -1.94 -0.66 -8.27
CA ILE A 166 -2.08 -0.53 -6.82
C ILE A 166 -3.38 0.22 -6.52
N CYS A 167 -4.24 -0.41 -5.71
CA CYS A 167 -5.46 0.21 -5.21
C CYS A 167 -5.39 0.31 -3.69
N TYR A 168 -5.90 1.39 -3.13
CA TYR A 168 -5.90 1.58 -1.68
C TYR A 168 -7.09 2.44 -1.24
N GLY A 169 -7.36 2.43 0.05
CA GLY A 169 -8.40 3.26 0.65
C GLY A 169 -8.96 2.68 1.94
N VAL A 170 -10.01 3.31 2.47
CA VAL A 170 -10.74 2.80 3.63
C VAL A 170 -11.99 2.09 3.17
N MET A 171 -12.24 0.91 3.73
CA MET A 171 -13.45 0.14 3.50
C MET A 171 -13.97 -0.51 4.79
N LYS A 172 -15.23 -0.95 4.76
CA LYS A 172 -15.80 -1.81 5.81
C LYS A 172 -15.53 -3.28 5.50
N ASP A 173 -14.70 -3.94 6.30
CA ASP A 173 -14.38 -5.36 6.14
C ASP A 173 -15.63 -6.23 6.35
N GLN A 174 -15.96 -7.10 5.39
CA GLN A 174 -17.21 -7.86 5.42
C GLN A 174 -17.30 -8.87 6.57
N LYS A 175 -16.18 -9.43 7.01
CA LYS A 175 -16.13 -10.47 8.06
C LYS A 175 -16.20 -9.84 9.45
N SER A 176 -15.35 -8.85 9.70
CA SER A 176 -15.27 -8.18 11.01
C SER A 176 -16.26 -7.03 11.16
N LYS A 177 -16.85 -6.54 10.05
CA LYS A 177 -17.70 -5.34 9.96
C LYS A 177 -16.99 -4.04 10.38
N LYS A 178 -15.68 -4.08 10.64
CA LYS A 178 -14.87 -2.92 11.04
C LYS A 178 -14.31 -2.18 9.84
N GLN A 179 -14.07 -0.89 9.98
CA GLN A 179 -13.29 -0.15 8.99
C GLN A 179 -11.84 -0.63 9.00
N VAL A 180 -11.28 -0.82 7.81
CA VAL A 180 -9.88 -1.14 7.56
C VAL A 180 -9.36 -0.23 6.47
N PHE A 181 -8.10 0.18 6.58
CA PHE A 181 -7.37 0.71 5.43
C PHE A 181 -6.78 -0.48 4.68
N PHE A 182 -7.01 -0.56 3.38
CA PHE A 182 -6.49 -1.62 2.55
C PHE A 182 -5.46 -1.10 1.57
N ILE A 183 -4.53 -1.99 1.23
CA ILE A 183 -3.64 -1.84 0.08
C ILE A 183 -3.73 -3.14 -0.72
N GLN A 184 -4.11 -3.01 -1.98
CA GLN A 184 -4.08 -4.07 -2.97
C GLN A 184 -2.95 -3.78 -3.95
N HIS A 185 -2.11 -4.77 -4.23
CA HIS A 185 -1.14 -4.68 -5.32
C HIS A 185 -1.09 -5.98 -6.12
N ASN A 186 -0.84 -5.83 -7.42
CA ASN A 186 -0.80 -6.94 -8.37
C ASN A 186 0.64 -7.24 -8.78
N GLU A 187 0.99 -8.52 -8.82
CA GLU A 187 2.27 -9.02 -9.30
C GLU A 187 2.06 -10.12 -10.34
N GLN A 188 2.88 -10.11 -11.40
CA GLN A 188 2.83 -11.12 -12.44
C GLN A 188 4.01 -12.08 -12.33
N LEU A 189 3.75 -13.27 -11.81
CA LEU A 189 4.76 -14.31 -11.59
C LEU A 189 4.87 -15.21 -12.82
N SER A 190 6.07 -15.34 -13.38
CA SER A 190 6.36 -16.21 -14.52
C SER A 190 7.60 -17.06 -14.31
N ASN A 191 7.44 -18.37 -14.48
CA ASN A 191 8.56 -19.32 -14.38
C ASN A 191 9.68 -19.08 -15.41
N HIS A 192 9.42 -18.28 -16.46
CA HIS A 192 10.39 -17.97 -17.52
C HIS A 192 11.15 -16.66 -17.28
N TYR A 193 10.66 -15.77 -16.42
CA TYR A 193 11.25 -14.45 -16.14
C TYR A 193 11.85 -14.35 -14.73
N GLY A 194 12.31 -15.46 -14.17
CA GLY A 194 12.96 -15.49 -12.85
C GLY A 194 12.00 -15.48 -11.65
N GLU A 195 10.76 -15.01 -11.82
CA GLU A 195 9.72 -15.01 -10.79
C GLU A 195 8.99 -16.35 -10.68
N LYS A 196 9.46 -17.21 -9.77
CA LYS A 196 8.90 -18.56 -9.62
C LYS A 196 7.51 -18.55 -9.00
N TRP A 197 6.62 -19.37 -9.56
CA TRP A 197 5.30 -19.60 -8.98
C TRP A 197 5.43 -20.19 -7.56
N PRO A 198 4.58 -19.77 -6.60
CA PRO A 198 4.53 -20.37 -5.28
C PRO A 198 4.25 -21.89 -5.32
N LYS A 199 4.86 -22.67 -4.42
CA LYS A 199 4.79 -24.16 -4.43
C LYS A 199 3.35 -24.70 -4.41
N ASN A 200 2.49 -24.08 -3.61
CA ASN A 200 1.06 -24.32 -3.52
C ASN A 200 0.33 -24.08 -4.86
N VAL A 201 0.66 -22.99 -5.56
CA VAL A 201 0.13 -22.67 -6.89
C VAL A 201 0.63 -23.70 -7.93
N LEU A 202 1.92 -24.03 -7.92
CA LEU A 202 2.49 -25.08 -8.77
C LEU A 202 1.81 -26.44 -8.59
N LYS A 203 1.53 -26.83 -7.33
CA LYS A 203 0.83 -28.09 -7.03
C LYS A 203 -0.57 -28.11 -7.66
N LYS A 204 -1.29 -26.99 -7.58
CA LYS A 204 -2.66 -26.87 -8.10
C LYS A 204 -2.74 -26.76 -9.62
N TYR A 205 -1.80 -26.05 -10.24
CA TYR A 205 -1.81 -25.73 -11.68
C TYR A 205 -0.64 -26.35 -12.44
N LYS A 206 -0.15 -27.50 -11.99
CA LYS A 206 1.02 -28.20 -12.54
C LYS A 206 0.99 -28.36 -14.06
N LYS A 207 -0.19 -28.60 -14.64
CA LYS A 207 -0.38 -28.78 -16.10
C LYS A 207 -0.12 -27.50 -16.92
N TYR A 208 -0.18 -26.32 -16.29
CA TYR A 208 0.03 -25.02 -16.93
C TYR A 208 1.42 -24.45 -16.65
N ALA A 209 2.04 -24.83 -15.53
CA ALA A 209 3.32 -24.28 -15.06
C ALA A 209 4.50 -24.41 -16.04
N LYS A 210 4.43 -25.35 -16.99
CA LYS A 210 5.49 -25.59 -17.99
C LYS A 210 5.32 -24.77 -19.27
N LYS A 211 4.16 -24.13 -19.49
CA LYS A 211 3.90 -23.35 -20.70
C LYS A 211 4.64 -22.01 -20.63
N LYS A 212 5.31 -21.62 -21.72
CA LYS A 212 6.01 -20.33 -21.84
C LYS A 212 5.07 -19.13 -21.78
N THR A 213 3.91 -19.29 -22.38
CA THR A 213 2.89 -18.25 -22.49
C THR A 213 2.04 -18.10 -21.24
N THR A 214 2.31 -18.82 -20.14
CA THR A 214 1.44 -18.79 -18.96
C THR A 214 2.10 -18.07 -17.80
N SER A 215 1.35 -17.19 -17.16
CA SER A 215 1.74 -16.50 -15.92
C SER A 215 0.72 -16.74 -14.80
N VAL A 216 1.15 -16.44 -13.58
CA VAL A 216 0.28 -16.33 -12.41
C VAL A 216 0.22 -14.88 -12.03
N THR A 217 -0.97 -14.28 -12.05
CA THR A 217 -1.15 -13.01 -11.36
C THR A 217 -1.45 -13.29 -9.90
N ARG A 218 -0.63 -12.73 -9.02
CA ARG A 218 -0.87 -12.67 -7.58
C ARG A 218 -1.41 -11.30 -7.23
N ILE A 219 -2.65 -11.24 -6.75
CA ILE A 219 -3.22 -10.06 -6.12
C ILE A 219 -3.02 -10.20 -4.62
N VAL A 220 -2.22 -9.32 -4.03
CA VAL A 220 -1.99 -9.27 -2.59
C VAL A 220 -2.89 -8.20 -2.01
N TYR A 221 -3.63 -8.55 -0.96
CA TYR A 221 -4.56 -7.66 -0.28
C TYR A 221 -4.18 -7.55 1.19
N GLU A 222 -3.62 -6.41 1.58
CA GLU A 222 -3.23 -6.12 2.96
C GLU A 222 -4.27 -5.27 3.67
N ARG A 223 -4.56 -5.60 4.93
CA ARG A 223 -5.48 -4.84 5.78
C ARG A 223 -4.74 -4.24 6.96
N TYR A 224 -5.00 -2.97 7.21
CA TYR A 224 -4.54 -2.20 8.36
C TYR A 224 -5.75 -1.76 9.17
N GLN A 225 -5.67 -1.89 10.48
CA GLN A 225 -6.75 -1.56 11.40
C GLN A 225 -6.23 -0.70 12.55
N CYS A 226 -7.12 0.11 13.13
CA CYS A 226 -6.82 0.81 14.37
C CYS A 226 -7.18 -0.07 15.56
N LYS A 227 -6.18 -0.46 16.35
CA LYS A 227 -6.35 -1.19 17.61
C LYS A 227 -5.89 -0.29 18.75
N GLY A 228 -6.85 0.25 19.50
CA GLY A 228 -6.58 1.33 20.45
C GLY A 228 -5.97 2.54 19.74
N ASN A 229 -4.80 2.99 20.20
CA ASN A 229 -4.08 4.14 19.65
C ASN A 229 -2.98 3.76 18.64
N LYS A 230 -2.99 2.54 18.08
CA LYS A 230 -1.98 2.07 17.13
C LYS A 230 -2.61 1.60 15.82
N LEU A 231 -1.95 1.93 14.72
CA LEU A 231 -2.21 1.33 13.42
C LEU A 231 -1.47 -0.01 13.38
N GLU A 232 -2.20 -1.10 13.12
CA GLU A 232 -1.64 -2.46 13.06
C GLU A 232 -1.99 -3.12 11.74
N LYS A 233 -1.02 -3.83 11.16
CA LYS A 233 -1.26 -4.74 10.03
C LYS A 233 -2.03 -5.95 10.55
N GLY A 234 -3.25 -6.15 10.04
CA GLY A 234 -4.15 -7.21 10.46
C GLY A 234 -3.91 -8.50 9.68
N GLN A 235 -4.49 -8.60 8.49
CA GLN A 235 -4.46 -9.81 7.66
C GLN A 235 -3.99 -9.49 6.24
N THR A 236 -3.27 -10.42 5.63
CA THR A 236 -2.98 -10.45 4.20
C THR A 236 -3.78 -11.58 3.54
N ASP A 237 -4.38 -11.32 2.39
CA ASP A 237 -4.95 -12.36 1.52
C ASP A 237 -4.21 -12.35 0.18
N ASN A 238 -3.89 -13.52 -0.37
CA ASN A 238 -3.33 -13.67 -1.71
C ASN A 238 -4.37 -14.31 -2.62
N TYR A 239 -4.65 -13.71 -3.77
CA TYR A 239 -5.48 -14.30 -4.81
C TYR A 239 -4.61 -14.64 -6.01
N TYR A 240 -4.65 -15.90 -6.41
CA TYR A 240 -3.89 -16.42 -7.53
C TYR A 240 -4.83 -16.78 -8.67
N TYR A 241 -4.56 -16.22 -9.84
CA TYR A 241 -5.14 -16.71 -11.09
C TYR A 241 -4.06 -17.00 -12.13
N VAL A 242 -4.31 -18.03 -12.92
CA VAL A 242 -3.41 -18.49 -13.98
C VAL A 242 -4.04 -18.16 -15.32
N SER A 243 -3.35 -17.34 -16.10
CA SER A 243 -3.77 -16.93 -17.44
C SER A 243 -2.62 -17.04 -18.43
N ASP A 244 -2.94 -16.93 -19.72
CA ASP A 244 -1.91 -16.56 -20.68
C ASP A 244 -1.32 -15.19 -20.28
N VAL A 245 -0.04 -14.99 -20.55
CA VAL A 245 0.64 -13.69 -20.44
C VAL A 245 -0.13 -12.75 -21.37
N TYR A 246 -0.53 -11.57 -20.86
CA TYR A 246 -1.06 -10.50 -21.70
C TYR A 246 -0.05 -10.26 -22.83
N ASN A 247 -0.48 -10.52 -24.08
CA ASN A 247 0.18 -9.97 -25.27
C ASN A 247 -0.27 -8.52 -25.43
#